data_AF-A0A536DDZ6-F1
#
_entry.id   AF-A0A536DDZ6-F1
#
_cell.length_a   1.000
_cell.length_b   1.000
_cell.length_c   1.000
_cell.angle_alpha   90.00
_cell.angle_beta   90.00
_cell.angle_gamma   90.00
#
_symmetry.space_group_name_H-M   'P 1'
#
loop_
_entity.id
_entity.type
_entity.pdbx_description
1 polymer ?
#
loop_
_entity_poly.entity_id
_entity_poly.type
_entity_poly.pdbx_seq_one_letter_code
_entity_poly.pdbx_strand_id
1 'polypeptide(L)' 'LFDAAVWKNRLQPYDILSPEDVEAIHGQAMTILEEIGIDFLHPRARDLLSGAGMKVEDDRVRFDRGWVLEMAAKT' A
#
# COMPACT_ATOMS: atom_id res chain seq x y z
N LEU A 1 0.13 -27.04 28.98
CA LEU A 1 1.51 -26.62 29.30
C LEU A 1 2.20 -26.29 27.99
N PHE A 2 2.25 -25.02 27.60
CA PHE A 2 3.25 -24.35 26.76
C PHE A 2 2.69 -22.94 26.50
N ASP A 3 3.00 -22.04 27.43
CA ASP A 3 2.82 -20.60 27.24
C ASP A 3 4.01 -20.15 26.38
N ALA A 4 3.77 -19.90 25.10
CA ALA A 4 4.82 -19.46 24.19
C ALA A 4 5.17 -18.01 24.52
N ALA A 5 6.16 -17.82 25.38
CA ALA A 5 6.64 -16.49 25.74
C ALA A 5 7.02 -15.71 24.47
N VAL A 6 6.27 -14.64 24.18
CA VAL A 6 6.54 -13.73 23.07
C VAL A 6 7.71 -12.83 23.47
N TRP A 7 8.84 -13.00 22.79
CA TRP A 7 10.01 -12.14 22.98
C TRP A 7 9.72 -10.75 22.39
N LYS A 8 9.80 -9.71 23.22
CA LYS A 8 9.69 -8.32 22.78
C LYS A 8 11.07 -7.73 22.57
N ASN A 9 11.35 -7.22 21.37
CA ASN A 9 12.54 -6.42 21.11
C ASN A 9 12.48 -5.13 21.95
N ARG A 10 13.51 -4.88 22.77
CA ARG A 10 13.62 -3.69 23.63
C ARG A 10 14.52 -2.60 23.06
N LEU A 11 15.21 -2.87 21.95
CA LEU A 11 16.05 -1.88 21.27
C LEU A 11 15.17 -0.89 20.51
N GLN A 12 15.60 0.37 20.45
CA GLN A 12 14.95 1.34 19.57
C GLN A 12 15.16 0.93 18.11
N PRO A 13 14.13 1.07 17.25
CA PRO A 13 14.31 0.93 15.81
C PRO A 13 15.39 1.90 15.31
N TYR A 14 16.24 1.43 14.40
CA TYR A 14 17.16 2.32 13.72
C TYR A 14 16.40 3.12 12.69
N ASP A 15 16.43 4.44 12.84
CA ASP A 15 15.85 5.37 11.87
C ASP A 15 16.95 5.78 10.88
N ILE A 16 16.97 5.11 9.74
CA ILE A 16 18.03 5.27 8.71
C ILE A 16 17.63 6.32 7.67
N LEU A 17 16.33 6.56 7.52
CA LEU A 17 15.78 7.48 6.53
C LEU A 17 15.46 8.81 7.21
N SER A 18 15.82 9.91 6.55
CA SER A 18 15.34 11.22 7.00
C SER A 18 13.82 11.35 6.74
N PRO A 19 13.12 12.27 7.42
CA PRO A 19 11.72 12.58 7.11
C PRO A 19 11.52 12.92 5.62
N GLU A 20 12.50 13.60 5.02
CA GLU A 20 12.50 13.96 3.61
C GLU A 20 12.62 12.72 2.70
N ASP A 21 13.46 11.74 3.07
CA ASP A 21 13.57 10.47 2.33
C ASP A 21 12.27 9.67 2.36
N VAL A 22 11.61 9.65 3.53
CA VAL A 22 10.30 8.98 3.69
C VAL A 22 9.25 9.62 2.80
N GLU A 23 9.18 10.96 2.79
CA GLU A 23 8.23 11.68 1.93
C GLU A 23 8.55 11.47 0.44
N ALA A 24 9.83 11.44 0.06
CA ALA A 24 10.23 11.15 -1.32
C ALA A 24 9.78 9.75 -1.76
N ILE A 25 9.98 8.74 -0.92
CA ILE A 25 9.51 7.37 -1.20
C ILE A 25 7.98 7.33 -1.27
N HIS A 26 7.29 8.01 -0.34
CA HIS A 26 5.84 8.09 -0.31
C HIS A 26 5.29 8.70 -1.61
N GLY A 27 5.82 9.85 -2.02
CA GLY A 27 5.45 10.50 -3.27
C GLY A 27 5.66 9.61 -4.49
N GLN A 28 6.81 8.93 -4.59
CA GLN A 28 7.08 8.03 -5.72
C GLN A 28 6.19 6.79 -5.73
N ALA A 29 5.86 6.24 -4.55
CA ALA A 29 4.89 5.16 -4.47
C ALA A 29 3.52 5.61 -5.00
N MET A 30 3.08 6.83 -4.69
CA MET A 30 1.82 7.36 -5.24
C MET A 30 1.89 7.54 -6.75
N THR A 31 2.98 8.11 -7.29
CA THR A 31 3.19 8.24 -8.73
C THR A 31 3.10 6.88 -9.44
N ILE A 32 3.72 5.84 -8.88
CA ILE A 32 3.63 4.49 -9.44
C ILE A 32 2.18 4.01 -9.44
N LEU A 33 1.44 4.16 -8.34
CA LEU A 33 0.05 3.68 -8.25
C LEU A 33 -0.92 4.44 -9.18
N GLU A 34 -0.69 5.73 -9.40
CA GLU A 34 -1.50 6.58 -10.28
C GLU A 34 -1.14 6.39 -11.77
N GLU A 35 0.15 6.54 -12.10
CA GLU A 35 0.65 6.66 -13.47
C GLU A 35 1.14 5.35 -14.08
N ILE A 36 1.43 4.33 -13.27
CA ILE A 36 1.86 3.01 -13.76
C ILE A 36 0.80 1.96 -13.44
N GLY A 37 0.21 1.99 -12.25
CA GLY A 37 -0.76 1.01 -11.76
C GLY A 37 -0.15 -0.37 -11.47
N ILE A 38 -1.01 -1.32 -11.09
CA ILE A 38 -0.64 -2.71 -10.75
C ILE A 38 -1.54 -3.67 -11.52
N ASP A 39 -0.99 -4.79 -11.99
CA ASP A 39 -1.78 -5.85 -12.62
C ASP A 39 -2.48 -6.74 -11.56
N PHE A 40 -3.81 -6.80 -11.64
CA PHE A 40 -4.64 -7.67 -10.83
C PHE A 40 -5.18 -8.83 -11.67
N LEU A 41 -4.44 -9.94 -11.67
CA LEU A 41 -4.74 -11.11 -12.50
C LEU A 41 -6.06 -11.80 -12.13
N HIS A 42 -6.57 -11.59 -10.91
CA HIS A 42 -7.84 -12.18 -10.48
C HIS A 42 -9.05 -11.33 -10.92
N PRO A 43 -9.98 -11.83 -11.75
CA PRO A 43 -11.10 -11.05 -12.28
C PRO A 43 -11.96 -10.37 -11.21
N ARG A 44 -12.33 -11.12 -10.16
CA ARG A 44 -13.11 -10.56 -9.04
C ARG A 44 -12.42 -9.40 -8.32
N ALA A 45 -11.09 -9.36 -8.29
CA ALA A 45 -10.39 -8.25 -7.66
C ALA A 45 -10.56 -6.97 -8.49
N ARG A 46 -10.49 -7.10 -9.82
CA ARG A 46 -10.75 -6.00 -10.75
C ARG A 46 -12.19 -5.50 -10.66
N ASP A 47 -13.17 -6.40 -10.53
CA ASP A 47 -14.57 -6.01 -10.35
C ASP A 47 -14.77 -5.18 -9.07
N LEU A 48 -14.14 -5.60 -7.96
CA LEU A 48 -14.21 -4.87 -6.69
C LEU A 48 -13.53 -3.49 -6.78
N LEU A 49 -12.37 -3.43 -7.41
CA LEU A 49 -11.60 -2.18 -7.55
C LEU A 49 -12.28 -1.20 -8.52
N SER A 50 -12.84 -1.70 -9.62
CA SER A 50 -13.67 -0.91 -10.52
C SER A 50 -14.93 -0.39 -9.81
N GLY A 51 -15.60 -1.25 -9.02
CA GLY A 51 -16.74 -0.84 -8.19
C GLY A 51 -16.38 0.18 -7.10
N ALA A 52 -15.12 0.23 -6.67
CA ALA A 52 -14.59 1.25 -5.76
C ALA A 52 -14.16 2.55 -6.49
N GLY A 53 -14.35 2.65 -7.81
CA GLY A 53 -14.04 3.83 -8.60
C GLY A 53 -12.61 3.89 -9.16
N MET A 54 -11.81 2.82 -9.01
CA MET A 54 -10.46 2.76 -9.57
C MET A 54 -10.52 2.50 -11.07
N LYS A 55 -9.56 3.05 -11.82
CA LYS A 55 -9.51 2.90 -13.28
C LYS A 55 -8.91 1.53 -13.61
N VAL A 56 -9.69 0.69 -14.30
CA VAL A 56 -9.26 -0.64 -14.72
C VAL A 56 -9.19 -0.70 -16.25
N GLU A 57 -8.04 -1.09 -16.79
CA GLU A 57 -7.75 -1.29 -18.21
C GLU A 57 -7.12 -2.69 -18.37
N ASP A 58 -7.84 -3.64 -18.97
CA ASP A 58 -7.48 -5.06 -19.01
C ASP A 58 -7.23 -5.66 -17.61
N ASP A 59 -5.97 -6.01 -17.31
CA ASP A 59 -5.55 -6.48 -15.99
C ASP A 59 -4.97 -5.35 -15.12
N ARG A 60 -4.74 -4.15 -15.69
CA ARG A 60 -4.08 -3.04 -15.03
C ARG A 60 -5.07 -2.18 -14.25
N VAL A 61 -4.79 -1.95 -12.96
CA VAL A 61 -5.54 -1.04 -12.09
C VAL A 61 -4.69 0.17 -11.74
N ARG A 62 -5.23 1.38 -11.93
CA ARG A 62 -4.65 2.65 -11.52
C ARG A 62 -5.48 3.25 -10.41
N PHE A 63 -4.79 3.84 -9.43
CA PHE A 63 -5.40 4.24 -8.18
C PHE A 63 -5.46 5.75 -8.03
N ASP A 64 -6.53 6.22 -7.39
CA ASP A 64 -6.60 7.59 -6.89
C ASP A 64 -5.82 7.71 -5.56
N ARG A 65 -5.07 8.80 -5.39
CA ARG A 65 -4.29 9.05 -4.17
C ARG A 65 -5.12 9.03 -2.91
N GLY A 66 -6.26 9.72 -2.94
CA GLY A 66 -7.13 9.88 -1.79
C GLY A 66 -7.66 8.53 -1.33
N TRP A 67 -8.07 7.70 -2.29
CA TRP A 67 -8.52 6.34 -2.01
C TRP A 67 -7.41 5.48 -1.39
N VAL A 68 -6.18 5.53 -1.93
CA VAL A 68 -5.03 4.77 -1.38
C VAL A 68 -4.74 5.19 0.06
N LEU A 69 -4.70 6.50 0.34
CA LEU A 69 -4.49 7.03 1.68
C LEU A 69 -5.61 6.62 2.65
N GLU A 70 -6.87 6.66 2.20
CA GLU A 70 -8.00 6.19 3.00
C GLU A 70 -7.87 4.71 3.35
N MET A 71 -7.46 3.86 2.39
CA MET A 71 -7.29 2.43 2.65
C MET A 71 -6.09 2.13 3.56
N ALA A 72 -4.96 2.81 3.35
CA ALA A 72 -3.76 2.63 4.18
C ALA A 72 -4.02 2.99 5.65
N ALA A 73 -4.86 4.00 5.90
CA ALA A 73 -5.23 4.42 7.25
C ALA A 73 -6.19 3.44 7.98
N LYS A 74 -6.79 2.46 7.29
CA LYS A 74 -7.74 1.50 7.86
C LYS A 74 -7.08 0.28 8.51
N THR A 75 -5.76 0.17 8.46
CA THR A 75 -5.00 -0.95 9.05
C THR A 75 -4.60 -0.63 10.48
#